data_AF-A0A101L2R1-F1
#
_entry.id   AF-A0A101L2R1-F1
#
_cell.length_a   1.000
_cell.length_b   1.000
_cell.length_c   1.000
_cell.angle_alpha   90.00
_cell.angle_beta   90.00
_cell.angle_gamma   90.00
#
_symmetry.space_group_name_H-M   'P 1'
#
loop_
_entity.id
_entity.type
_entity.pdbx_description
1 polymer ?
#
loop_
_entity_poly.entity_id
_entity_poly.type
_entity_poly.pdbx_seq_one_letter_code
_entity_poly.pdbx_strand_id
1 'polypeptide(L)'
;MTTSQADPARYNSFLKDLLGVMAYGELSAFERLSSDARYSPSLHDRAVLGRLAVIEFQHYELVSARLDAMGLDPEAAMVPFQPSVDHFHERTRPADWYESLMKAYVIDTVSADFYRAISRHVDEETRALVEHIQADEEATAVLRERLKAALADDPRLASRLALWGRRLLGEALTQAQRVSVEHGFVGGLAGADGDSAAELARGLMAELAANHSRRMTQLGLTG
;
A
#
# COMPACT_ATOMS: atom_id res chain seq x y z
N MET A 1 -12.15 -27.99 6.02
CA MET A 1 -13.26 -27.78 6.96
C MET A 1 -13.59 -26.30 6.91
N THR A 2 -14.78 -26.01 6.43
CA THR A 2 -15.31 -24.71 6.03
C THR A 2 -15.64 -23.90 7.29
N THR A 3 -14.91 -22.82 7.55
CA THR A 3 -15.22 -21.93 8.66
C THR A 3 -15.62 -20.57 8.11
N SER A 4 -16.94 -20.32 8.21
CA SER A 4 -17.65 -19.05 8.09
C SER A 4 -17.93 -18.50 6.69
N GLN A 5 -18.90 -19.10 5.98
CA GLN A 5 -19.86 -18.31 5.17
C GLN A 5 -20.84 -17.59 6.13
N ALA A 6 -20.35 -16.80 7.09
CA ALA A 6 -21.20 -15.91 7.86
C ALA A 6 -21.72 -14.83 6.91
N ASP A 7 -23.04 -14.74 6.78
CA ASP A 7 -23.78 -13.70 6.06
C ASP A 7 -23.06 -13.13 4.82
N PRO A 8 -23.33 -13.67 3.62
CA PRO A 8 -22.73 -13.18 2.37
C PRO A 8 -22.85 -11.66 2.17
N ALA A 9 -23.92 -11.03 2.66
CA ALA A 9 -24.09 -9.59 2.57
C ALA A 9 -23.09 -8.84 3.47
N ARG A 10 -22.85 -9.35 4.68
CA ARG A 10 -21.87 -8.80 5.61
C ARG A 10 -20.44 -8.98 5.08
N TYR A 11 -20.09 -10.16 4.56
CA TYR A 11 -18.79 -10.38 3.93
C TYR A 11 -18.57 -9.45 2.73
N ASN A 12 -19.56 -9.32 1.84
CA ASN A 12 -19.48 -8.42 0.68
C ASN A 12 -19.34 -6.95 1.07
N SER A 13 -19.89 -6.53 2.22
CA SER A 13 -19.66 -5.18 2.75
C SER A 13 -18.18 -4.95 3.11
N PHE A 14 -17.54 -5.91 3.77
CA PHE A 14 -16.11 -5.79 4.10
C PHE A 14 -15.21 -5.92 2.87
N LEU A 15 -15.63 -6.73 1.89
CA LEU A 15 -14.93 -6.83 0.62
C LEU A 15 -15.02 -5.53 -0.18
N LYS A 16 -16.19 -4.88 -0.21
CA LYS A 16 -16.35 -3.54 -0.78
C LYS A 16 -15.37 -2.55 -0.15
N ASP A 17 -15.24 -2.57 1.18
CA ASP A 17 -14.33 -1.68 1.89
C ASP A 17 -12.85 -1.94 1.54
N LEU A 18 -12.44 -3.21 1.47
CA LEU A 18 -11.09 -3.59 1.03
C LEU A 18 -10.80 -3.08 -0.39
N LEU A 19 -11.70 -3.36 -1.35
CA LEU A 19 -11.52 -2.94 -2.74
C LEU A 19 -11.57 -1.42 -2.89
N GLY A 20 -12.40 -0.74 -2.10
CA GLY A 20 -12.47 0.72 -2.08
C GLY A 20 -11.17 1.39 -1.63
N VAL A 21 -10.55 0.90 -0.55
CA VAL A 21 -9.27 1.45 -0.08
C VAL A 21 -8.12 1.13 -1.04
N MET A 22 -8.15 -0.05 -1.67
CA MET A 22 -7.18 -0.44 -2.71
C MET A 22 -7.26 0.48 -3.92
N ALA A 23 -8.44 0.61 -4.53
CA ALA A 23 -8.64 1.43 -5.72
C ALA A 23 -8.23 2.89 -5.49
N TYR A 24 -8.64 3.49 -4.37
CA TYR A 24 -8.28 4.89 -4.09
C TYR A 24 -6.78 5.06 -3.78
N GLY A 25 -6.17 4.07 -3.11
CA GLY A 25 -4.74 4.04 -2.85
C GLY A 25 -3.91 3.96 -4.13
N GLU A 26 -4.29 3.07 -5.05
CA GLU A 26 -3.65 2.86 -6.35
C GLU A 26 -3.79 4.09 -7.25
N LEU A 27 -5.00 4.68 -7.33
CA LEU A 27 -5.23 5.93 -8.07
C LEU A 27 -4.37 7.07 -7.51
N SER A 28 -4.33 7.23 -6.19
CA SER A 28 -3.50 8.24 -5.53
C SER A 28 -2.00 8.00 -5.76
N ALA A 29 -1.55 6.74 -5.74
CA ALA A 29 -0.17 6.38 -6.03
C ALA A 29 0.21 6.77 -7.47
N PHE A 30 -0.62 6.44 -8.46
CA PHE A 30 -0.44 6.86 -9.85
C PHE A 30 -0.25 8.39 -9.98
N GLU A 31 -1.15 9.17 -9.40
CA GLU A 31 -1.11 10.63 -9.51
C GLU A 31 0.17 11.23 -8.90
N ARG A 32 0.60 10.69 -7.75
CA ARG A 32 1.82 11.18 -7.08
C ARG A 32 3.07 10.74 -7.81
N LEU A 33 3.18 9.47 -8.20
CA LEU A 33 4.34 8.94 -8.92
C LEU A 33 4.54 9.62 -10.27
N SER A 34 3.46 9.81 -11.04
CA SER A 34 3.51 10.47 -12.34
C SER A 34 3.93 11.95 -12.21
N SER A 35 3.45 12.65 -11.19
CA SER A 35 3.89 13.99 -10.86
C SER A 35 5.38 14.01 -10.47
N ASP A 36 5.79 13.14 -9.55
CA ASP A 36 7.13 13.10 -8.97
C ASP A 36 8.20 12.72 -9.99
N ALA A 37 7.86 11.92 -11.01
CA ALA A 37 8.75 11.51 -12.09
C ALA A 37 9.43 12.70 -12.80
N ARG A 38 8.81 13.89 -12.83
CA ARG A 38 9.38 15.08 -13.48
C ARG A 38 10.64 15.62 -12.81
N TYR A 39 10.82 15.32 -11.51
CA TYR A 39 11.94 15.81 -10.71
C TYR A 39 13.15 14.87 -10.73
N SER A 40 13.11 13.82 -11.56
CA SER A 40 14.19 12.84 -11.73
C SER A 40 15.53 13.50 -12.05
N PRO A 41 16.65 13.03 -11.46
CA PRO A 41 17.98 13.63 -11.68
C PRO A 41 18.55 13.32 -13.08
N SER A 42 17.97 12.37 -13.81
CA SER A 42 18.37 12.04 -15.17
C SER A 42 17.17 11.64 -16.02
N LEU A 43 17.33 11.69 -17.35
CA LEU A 43 16.30 11.20 -18.28
C LEU A 43 16.06 9.69 -18.12
N HIS A 44 17.11 8.94 -17.77
CA HIS A 44 17.00 7.52 -17.46
C HIS A 44 16.09 7.29 -16.24
N ASP A 45 16.27 8.09 -15.18
CA ASP A 45 15.51 7.96 -13.93
C ASP A 45 14.05 8.41 -14.06
N ARG A 46 13.73 9.27 -15.04
CA ARG A 46 12.35 9.69 -15.31
C ARG A 46 11.41 8.51 -15.52
N ALA A 47 11.88 7.50 -16.25
CA ALA A 47 11.07 6.34 -16.58
C ALA A 47 10.87 5.38 -15.40
N VAL A 48 11.65 5.49 -14.31
CA VAL A 48 11.53 4.61 -13.13
C VAL A 48 10.19 4.84 -12.43
N LEU A 49 9.92 6.07 -11.98
CA LEU A 49 8.63 6.39 -11.35
C LEU A 49 7.48 6.43 -12.36
N GLY A 50 7.77 6.79 -13.61
CA GLY A 50 6.76 6.81 -14.68
C GLY A 50 6.19 5.42 -14.98
N ARG A 51 7.03 4.37 -15.03
CA ARG A 51 6.54 2.99 -15.21
C ARG A 51 5.70 2.52 -14.03
N LEU A 52 6.16 2.78 -12.81
CA LEU A 52 5.41 2.42 -11.61
C LEU A 52 4.05 3.11 -11.57
N ALA A 53 3.98 4.39 -11.94
CA ALA A 53 2.71 5.10 -12.02
C ALA A 53 1.71 4.38 -12.96
N VAL A 54 2.16 3.94 -14.13
CA VAL A 54 1.30 3.20 -15.08
C VAL A 54 0.81 1.89 -14.47
N ILE A 55 1.67 1.15 -13.77
CA ILE A 55 1.30 -0.08 -13.06
C ILE A 55 0.21 0.20 -12.01
N GLU A 56 0.39 1.24 -11.17
CA GLU A 56 -0.61 1.60 -10.17
C GLU A 56 -1.96 1.96 -10.80
N PHE A 57 -1.96 2.64 -11.95
CA PHE A 57 -3.21 2.93 -12.66
C PHE A 57 -3.89 1.68 -13.22
N GLN A 58 -3.10 0.71 -13.71
CA GLN A 58 -3.62 -0.59 -14.15
C GLN A 58 -4.23 -1.37 -12.99
N HIS A 59 -3.61 -1.35 -11.81
CA HIS A 59 -4.19 -1.94 -10.60
C HIS A 59 -5.52 -1.28 -10.26
N TYR A 60 -5.57 0.05 -10.25
CA TYR A 60 -6.81 0.81 -10.02
C TYR A 60 -7.93 0.38 -10.98
N GLU A 61 -7.64 0.25 -12.28
CA GLU A 61 -8.63 -0.18 -13.28
C GLU A 61 -9.11 -1.61 -13.02
N LEU A 62 -8.23 -2.52 -12.62
CA LEU A 62 -8.57 -3.90 -12.28
C LEU A 62 -9.47 -4.00 -11.04
N VAL A 63 -9.14 -3.26 -9.98
CA VAL A 63 -9.93 -3.22 -8.75
C VAL A 63 -11.30 -2.57 -9.00
N SER A 64 -11.34 -1.50 -9.80
CA SER A 64 -12.59 -0.85 -10.20
C SER A 64 -13.48 -1.77 -11.02
N ALA A 65 -12.90 -2.49 -11.98
CA ALA A 65 -13.63 -3.49 -12.77
C ALA A 65 -14.18 -4.63 -11.90
N ARG A 66 -13.47 -5.01 -10.82
CA ARG A 66 -13.98 -5.98 -9.83
C ARG A 66 -15.18 -5.43 -9.06
N LEU A 67 -15.12 -4.19 -8.61
CA LEU A 67 -16.25 -3.51 -7.95
C LEU A 67 -17.48 -3.48 -8.87
N ASP A 68 -17.31 -3.09 -10.13
CA ASP A 68 -18.38 -3.10 -11.14
C ASP A 68 -18.97 -4.49 -11.36
N ALA A 69 -18.12 -5.52 -11.47
CA ALA A 69 -18.57 -6.91 -11.64
C ALA A 69 -19.39 -7.42 -10.44
N MET A 70 -19.17 -6.86 -9.25
CA MET A 70 -19.96 -7.12 -8.04
C MET A 70 -21.25 -6.29 -7.97
N GLY A 71 -21.52 -5.42 -8.96
CA GLY A 71 -22.65 -4.50 -8.98
C GLY A 71 -22.50 -3.33 -8.00
N LEU A 72 -21.27 -2.99 -7.62
CA LEU A 72 -20.93 -1.90 -6.71
C LEU A 72 -20.37 -0.72 -7.50
N ASP A 73 -20.76 0.49 -7.14
CA ASP A 73 -20.18 1.72 -7.69
C ASP A 73 -18.75 1.93 -7.14
N PRO A 74 -17.70 1.93 -8.00
CA PRO A 74 -16.32 2.12 -7.57
C PRO A 74 -16.11 3.44 -6.83
N GLU A 75 -16.72 4.54 -7.27
CA GLU A 75 -16.56 5.84 -6.65
C GLU A 75 -17.13 5.83 -5.22
N ALA A 76 -18.36 5.33 -5.06
CA ALA A 76 -18.98 5.19 -3.75
C ALA A 76 -18.23 4.22 -2.81
N ALA A 77 -17.47 3.26 -3.34
CA ALA A 77 -16.61 2.39 -2.54
C ALA A 77 -15.31 3.09 -2.09
N MET A 78 -14.77 3.99 -2.92
CA MET A 78 -13.53 4.74 -2.63
C MET A 78 -13.72 5.90 -1.65
N VAL A 79 -14.84 6.65 -1.76
CA VAL A 79 -15.12 7.88 -0.99
C VAL A 79 -14.82 7.79 0.51
N PRO A 80 -15.16 6.70 1.23
CA PRO A 80 -14.91 6.64 2.67
C PRO A 80 -13.42 6.67 3.03
N PHE A 81 -12.54 6.21 2.14
CA PHE A 81 -11.09 6.10 2.38
C PHE A 81 -10.31 7.34 1.93
N GLN A 82 -10.93 8.18 1.10
CA GLN A 82 -10.32 9.39 0.55
C GLN A 82 -9.66 10.27 1.63
N PRO A 83 -10.33 10.63 2.74
CA PRO A 83 -9.73 11.50 3.75
C PRO A 83 -8.46 10.92 4.38
N SER A 84 -8.40 9.61 4.57
CA SER A 84 -7.26 8.94 5.22
C SER A 84 -6.08 8.81 4.25
N VAL A 85 -6.35 8.42 3.00
CA VAL A 85 -5.30 8.29 1.96
C VAL A 85 -4.75 9.67 1.58
N ASP A 86 -5.61 10.67 1.38
CA ASP A 86 -5.18 12.05 1.08
C ASP A 86 -4.31 12.59 2.22
N HIS A 87 -4.74 12.41 3.47
CA HIS A 87 -3.97 12.85 4.63
C HIS A 87 -2.60 12.19 4.70
N PHE A 88 -2.49 10.89 4.44
CA PHE A 88 -1.18 10.22 4.35
C PHE A 88 -0.29 10.91 3.31
N HIS A 89 -0.79 11.18 2.10
CA HIS A 89 0.01 11.83 1.06
C HIS A 89 0.38 13.28 1.41
N GLU A 90 -0.51 14.05 2.02
CA GLU A 90 -0.24 15.41 2.50
C GLU A 90 0.85 15.45 3.57
N ARG A 91 0.82 14.49 4.49
CA ARG A 91 1.78 14.34 5.58
C ARG A 91 3.12 13.76 5.12
N THR A 92 3.16 13.19 3.92
CA THR A 92 4.35 12.54 3.33
C THR A 92 4.70 13.16 1.97
N ARG A 93 4.63 14.48 1.84
CA ARG A 93 5.14 15.21 0.67
C ARG A 93 6.67 15.11 0.60
N PRO A 94 7.23 14.51 -0.47
CA PRO A 94 8.68 14.38 -0.61
C PRO A 94 9.34 15.73 -0.89
N ALA A 95 10.54 15.95 -0.35
CA ALA A 95 11.32 17.17 -0.59
C ALA A 95 12.06 17.15 -1.93
N ASP A 96 12.39 15.95 -2.42
CA ASP A 96 13.08 15.73 -3.69
C ASP A 96 12.74 14.35 -4.27
N TRP A 97 13.31 14.06 -5.45
CA TRP A 97 13.05 12.80 -6.14
C TRP A 97 13.53 11.56 -5.39
N TYR A 98 14.57 11.66 -4.56
CA TYR A 98 15.04 10.52 -3.77
C TYR A 98 14.07 10.18 -2.63
N GLU A 99 13.42 11.18 -2.04
CA GLU A 99 12.31 10.96 -1.11
C GLU A 99 11.06 10.40 -1.83
N SER A 100 10.79 10.81 -3.07
CA SER A 100 9.75 10.19 -3.91
C SER A 100 10.05 8.72 -4.20
N LEU A 101 11.31 8.41 -4.55
CA LEU A 101 11.76 7.04 -4.80
C LEU A 101 11.66 6.17 -3.53
N MET A 102 12.07 6.70 -2.38
CA MET A 102 11.91 6.02 -1.09
C MET A 102 10.43 5.80 -0.75
N LYS A 103 9.59 6.82 -0.95
CA LYS A 103 8.15 6.72 -0.73
C LYS A 103 7.51 5.64 -1.60
N ALA A 104 7.86 5.60 -2.89
CA ALA A 104 7.43 4.57 -3.81
C ALA A 104 7.79 3.17 -3.30
N TYR A 105 9.07 2.94 -2.96
CA TYR A 105 9.55 1.66 -2.43
C TYR A 105 8.86 1.24 -1.13
N VAL A 106 8.61 2.18 -0.21
CA VAL A 106 7.94 1.89 1.06
C VAL A 106 6.47 1.54 0.84
N ILE A 107 5.74 2.31 0.02
CA ILE A 107 4.34 2.03 -0.28
C ILE A 107 4.21 0.66 -0.95
N ASP A 108 4.95 0.46 -2.05
CA ASP A 108 4.95 -0.79 -2.82
C ASP A 108 5.18 -2.03 -1.93
N THR A 109 6.25 -2.02 -1.12
CA THR A 109 6.58 -3.18 -0.28
C THR A 109 5.65 -3.37 0.92
N VAL A 110 5.07 -2.30 1.48
CA VAL A 110 4.11 -2.42 2.59
C VAL A 110 2.75 -2.89 2.07
N SER A 111 2.29 -2.38 0.92
CA SER A 111 1.07 -2.82 0.25
C SER A 111 1.16 -4.30 -0.12
N ALA A 112 2.28 -4.75 -0.71
CA ALA A 112 2.49 -6.16 -1.04
C ALA A 112 2.42 -7.09 0.20
N ASP A 113 2.99 -6.66 1.34
CA ASP A 113 2.90 -7.43 2.58
C ASP A 113 1.46 -7.46 3.14
N PHE A 114 0.75 -6.33 3.08
CA PHE A 114 -0.65 -6.24 3.50
C PHE A 114 -1.55 -7.14 2.64
N TYR A 115 -1.37 -7.09 1.32
CA TYR A 115 -2.08 -7.90 0.35
C TYR A 115 -1.84 -9.40 0.55
N ARG A 116 -0.60 -9.81 0.85
CA ARG A 116 -0.27 -11.21 1.19
C ARG A 116 -0.91 -11.66 2.50
N ALA A 117 -1.08 -10.76 3.46
CA ALA A 117 -1.75 -11.10 4.70
C ALA A 117 -3.27 -11.24 4.50
N ILE A 118 -3.89 -10.30 3.78
CA ILE A 118 -5.35 -10.30 3.56
C ILE A 118 -5.80 -11.43 2.64
N SER A 119 -4.96 -11.87 1.69
CA SER A 119 -5.28 -12.98 0.77
C SER A 119 -5.61 -14.30 1.47
N ARG A 120 -5.19 -14.45 2.75
CA ARG A 120 -5.50 -15.59 3.61
C ARG A 120 -6.94 -15.59 4.13
N HIS A 121 -7.62 -14.46 4.06
CA HIS A 121 -8.93 -14.21 4.69
C HIS A 121 -10.05 -13.91 3.67
N VAL A 122 -9.74 -13.96 2.38
CA VAL A 122 -10.71 -13.66 1.30
C VAL A 122 -11.02 -14.92 0.48
N ASP A 123 -12.10 -14.84 -0.30
CA ASP A 123 -12.49 -15.84 -1.29
C ASP A 123 -11.45 -15.97 -2.42
N GLU A 124 -11.56 -17.05 -3.19
CA GLU A 124 -10.59 -17.39 -4.24
C GLU A 124 -10.50 -16.34 -5.35
N GLU A 125 -11.62 -15.72 -5.72
CA GLU A 125 -11.65 -14.74 -6.79
C GLU A 125 -10.97 -13.44 -6.36
N THR A 126 -11.25 -12.99 -5.12
CA THR A 126 -10.55 -11.86 -4.51
C THR A 126 -9.06 -12.16 -4.30
N ARG A 127 -8.70 -13.38 -3.87
CA ARG A 127 -7.30 -13.81 -3.73
C ARG A 127 -6.56 -13.70 -5.06
N ALA A 128 -7.15 -14.21 -6.15
CA ALA A 128 -6.55 -14.16 -7.48
C ALA A 128 -6.32 -12.72 -7.96
N LEU A 129 -7.26 -11.80 -7.68
CA LEU A 129 -7.06 -10.37 -7.98
C LEU A 129 -5.88 -9.79 -7.20
N VAL A 130 -5.83 -10.03 -5.89
CA VAL A 130 -4.76 -9.52 -5.03
C VAL A 130 -3.38 -10.11 -5.40
N GLU A 131 -3.33 -11.37 -5.83
CA GLU A 131 -2.12 -12.01 -6.34
C GLU A 131 -1.69 -11.46 -7.69
N HIS A 132 -2.63 -11.13 -8.57
CA HIS A 132 -2.33 -10.48 -9.85
C HIS A 132 -1.71 -9.10 -9.67
N ILE A 133 -2.24 -8.30 -8.75
CA ILE A 133 -1.69 -6.98 -8.36
C ILE A 133 -0.28 -7.11 -7.76
N GLN A 134 0.04 -8.23 -7.09
CA GLN A 134 1.36 -8.46 -6.51
C GLN A 134 2.43 -8.96 -7.49
N ALA A 135 2.08 -9.33 -8.73
CA ALA A 135 2.98 -10.05 -9.62
C ALA A 135 4.23 -9.25 -10.09
N ASP A 136 4.28 -7.94 -9.84
CA ASP A 136 5.32 -7.03 -10.34
C ASP A 136 6.57 -6.93 -9.43
N GLU A 137 7.13 -8.07 -9.01
CA GLU A 137 8.35 -8.12 -8.17
C GLU A 137 9.56 -7.39 -8.81
N GLU A 138 9.59 -7.29 -10.15
CA GLU A 138 10.64 -6.60 -10.89
C GLU A 138 10.64 -5.09 -10.61
N ALA A 139 9.46 -4.46 -10.50
CA ALA A 139 9.36 -3.03 -10.23
C ALA A 139 9.94 -2.68 -8.85
N THR A 140 9.60 -3.45 -7.81
CA THR A 140 10.17 -3.34 -6.47
C THR A 140 11.69 -3.46 -6.49
N ALA A 141 12.22 -4.44 -7.23
CA ALA A 141 13.66 -4.66 -7.33
C ALA A 141 14.38 -3.45 -7.95
N VAL A 142 13.82 -2.87 -9.01
CA VAL A 142 14.37 -1.65 -9.64
C VAL A 142 14.41 -0.48 -8.66
N LEU A 143 13.34 -0.24 -7.88
CA LEU A 143 13.32 0.82 -6.86
C LEU A 143 14.42 0.60 -5.82
N ARG A 144 14.54 -0.63 -5.30
CA ARG A 144 15.53 -1.01 -4.29
C ARG A 144 16.95 -0.79 -4.78
N GLU A 145 17.28 -1.29 -5.97
CA GLU A 145 18.64 -1.16 -6.51
C GLU A 145 18.98 0.32 -6.82
N ARG A 146 17.99 1.11 -7.26
CA ARG A 146 18.20 2.55 -7.48
C ARG A 146 18.43 3.31 -6.17
N LEU A 147 17.72 2.95 -5.10
CA LEU A 147 17.96 3.49 -3.75
C LEU A 147 19.35 3.12 -3.22
N LYS A 148 19.76 1.85 -3.36
CA LYS A 148 21.12 1.41 -2.96
C LYS A 148 22.20 2.19 -3.68
N ALA A 149 22.06 2.39 -5.00
CA ALA A 149 23.00 3.18 -5.77
C ALA A 149 23.08 4.63 -5.25
N ALA A 150 21.93 5.28 -5.05
CA ALA A 150 21.91 6.65 -4.53
C ALA A 150 22.52 6.77 -3.12
N LEU A 151 22.28 5.79 -2.25
CA LEU A 151 22.82 5.74 -0.89
C LEU A 151 24.33 5.45 -0.85
N ALA A 152 24.85 4.70 -1.82
CA ALA A 152 26.28 4.46 -1.96
C ALA A 152 27.02 5.74 -2.41
N ASP A 153 26.38 6.58 -3.22
CA ASP A 153 26.98 7.78 -3.78
C ASP A 153 27.01 8.99 -2.82
N ASP A 154 26.01 9.14 -1.93
CA ASP A 154 25.91 10.27 -0.98
C ASP A 154 25.62 9.82 0.46
N PRO A 155 26.64 9.82 1.36
CA PRO A 155 26.45 9.48 2.78
C PRO A 155 25.45 10.38 3.51
N ARG A 156 25.25 11.63 3.07
CA ARG A 156 24.27 12.54 3.69
C ARG A 156 22.84 12.13 3.37
N LEU A 157 22.62 11.49 2.23
CA LEU A 157 21.32 10.99 1.81
C LEU A 157 20.81 9.90 2.77
N ALA A 158 21.69 9.05 3.28
CA ALA A 158 21.32 7.95 4.18
C ALA A 158 20.62 8.44 5.45
N SER A 159 21.19 9.43 6.16
CA SER A 159 20.57 9.96 7.38
C SER A 159 19.20 10.58 7.12
N ARG A 160 19.07 11.32 6.01
CA ARG A 160 17.80 11.94 5.60
C ARG A 160 16.75 10.88 5.24
N LEU A 161 17.10 9.91 4.41
CA LEU A 161 16.18 8.86 3.98
C LEU A 161 15.81 7.90 5.12
N ALA A 162 16.66 7.70 6.13
CA ALA A 162 16.31 6.97 7.34
C ALA A 162 15.20 7.69 8.15
N LEU A 163 15.33 9.01 8.34
CA LEU A 163 14.28 9.80 8.99
C LEU A 163 12.98 9.81 8.16
N TRP A 164 13.11 9.91 6.84
CA TRP A 164 11.98 9.84 5.93
C TRP A 164 11.26 8.49 5.98
N GLY A 165 11.99 7.37 5.98
CA GLY A 165 11.44 6.02 6.12
C GLY A 165 10.62 5.86 7.39
N ARG A 166 11.14 6.31 8.54
CA ARG A 166 10.40 6.31 9.82
C ARG A 166 9.14 7.16 9.78
N ARG A 167 9.20 8.34 9.15
CA ARG A 167 8.02 9.20 8.97
C ARG A 167 6.96 8.54 8.09
N LEU A 168 7.36 7.93 6.97
CA LEU A 168 6.47 7.20 6.08
C LEU A 168 5.73 6.09 6.83
N LEU A 169 6.47 5.25 7.58
CA LEU A 169 5.86 4.17 8.37
C LEU A 169 4.91 4.73 9.45
N GLY A 170 5.32 5.76 10.19
CA GLY A 170 4.49 6.34 11.26
C GLY A 170 3.17 6.93 10.75
N GLU A 171 3.21 7.66 9.64
CA GLU A 171 2.00 8.22 9.01
C GLU A 171 1.12 7.11 8.41
N ALA A 172 1.71 6.07 7.80
CA ALA A 172 0.98 4.91 7.29
C ALA A 172 0.26 4.14 8.41
N LEU A 173 0.95 3.83 9.51
CA LEU A 173 0.36 3.15 10.67
C LEU A 173 -0.75 3.98 11.32
N THR A 174 -0.60 5.30 11.36
CA THR A 174 -1.63 6.20 11.90
C THR A 174 -2.92 6.11 11.08
N GLN A 175 -2.81 6.15 9.74
CA GLN A 175 -3.99 6.02 8.88
C GLN A 175 -4.55 4.60 8.87
N ALA A 176 -3.70 3.57 8.90
CA ALA A 176 -4.14 2.18 9.00
C ALA A 176 -4.93 1.91 10.28
N GLN A 177 -4.48 2.45 11.42
CA GLN A 177 -5.21 2.38 12.68
C GLN A 177 -6.57 3.09 12.60
N ARG A 178 -6.61 4.29 12.00
CA ARG A 178 -7.85 5.04 11.81
C ARG A 178 -8.86 4.27 10.96
N VAL A 179 -8.44 3.81 9.79
CA VAL A 179 -9.28 3.02 8.88
C VAL A 179 -9.74 1.72 9.54
N SER A 180 -8.87 1.05 10.30
CA SER A 180 -9.23 -0.16 11.04
C SER A 180 -10.32 0.08 12.08
N VAL A 181 -10.28 1.21 12.79
CA VAL A 181 -11.30 1.59 13.79
C VAL A 181 -12.61 2.00 13.12
N GLU A 182 -12.54 2.75 12.03
CA GLU A 182 -13.72 3.29 11.34
C GLU A 182 -14.46 2.23 10.52
N HIS A 183 -13.75 1.26 9.90
CA HIS A 183 -14.33 0.32 8.94
C HIS A 183 -14.25 -1.16 9.37
N GLY A 184 -13.24 -1.55 10.18
CA GLY A 184 -13.14 -2.91 10.73
C GLY A 184 -13.00 -4.05 9.71
N PHE A 185 -12.79 -3.76 8.42
CA PHE A 185 -12.87 -4.76 7.36
C PHE A 185 -11.84 -5.89 7.47
N VAL A 186 -10.66 -5.66 8.06
CA VAL A 186 -9.64 -6.71 8.28
C VAL A 186 -10.17 -7.80 9.20
N GLY A 187 -10.77 -7.42 10.34
CA GLY A 187 -11.41 -8.38 11.25
C GLY A 187 -12.66 -9.00 10.64
N GLY A 188 -13.45 -8.18 9.94
CA GLY A 188 -14.66 -8.63 9.25
C GLY A 188 -14.42 -9.72 8.21
N LEU A 189 -13.42 -9.56 7.35
CA LEU A 189 -13.01 -10.56 6.36
C LEU A 189 -12.48 -11.84 7.02
N ALA A 190 -11.78 -11.72 8.14
CA ALA A 190 -11.31 -12.87 8.92
C ALA A 190 -12.43 -13.58 9.73
N GLY A 191 -13.68 -13.07 9.68
CA GLY A 191 -14.78 -13.58 10.49
C GLY A 191 -14.64 -13.31 11.98
N ALA A 192 -13.81 -12.34 12.37
CA ALA A 192 -13.53 -11.93 13.74
C ALA A 192 -14.37 -10.71 14.13
N ASP A 193 -14.64 -10.56 15.43
CA ASP A 193 -15.36 -9.41 16.00
C ASP A 193 -14.74 -8.92 17.32
N GLY A 194 -15.16 -7.71 17.74
CA GLY A 194 -14.74 -7.10 19.00
C GLY A 194 -13.22 -7.13 19.21
N ASP A 195 -12.80 -7.69 20.35
CA ASP A 195 -11.39 -7.77 20.76
C ASP A 195 -10.55 -8.62 19.81
N SER A 196 -11.11 -9.69 19.24
CA SER A 196 -10.39 -10.57 18.31
C SER A 196 -10.07 -9.87 16.99
N ALA A 197 -11.00 -9.09 16.47
CA ALA A 197 -10.77 -8.24 15.29
C ALA A 197 -9.68 -7.18 15.56
N ALA A 198 -9.71 -6.57 16.75
CA ALA A 198 -8.71 -5.59 17.15
C ALA A 198 -7.31 -6.21 17.34
N GLU A 199 -7.23 -7.44 17.84
CA GLU A 199 -5.97 -8.18 17.98
C GLU A 199 -5.38 -8.55 16.62
N LEU A 200 -6.19 -9.02 15.67
CA LEU A 200 -5.76 -9.30 14.29
C LEU A 200 -5.21 -8.05 13.61
N ALA A 201 -5.91 -6.91 13.71
CA ALA A 201 -5.45 -5.66 13.12
C ALA A 201 -4.11 -5.20 13.72
N ARG A 202 -3.95 -5.29 15.05
CA ARG A 202 -2.66 -4.97 15.73
C ARG A 202 -1.54 -5.91 15.31
N GLY A 203 -1.82 -7.21 15.21
CA GLY A 203 -0.85 -8.21 14.77
C GLY A 203 -0.35 -7.93 13.35
N LEU A 204 -1.28 -7.64 12.43
CA LEU A 204 -0.97 -7.25 11.06
C LEU A 204 -0.10 -5.99 11.02
N MET A 205 -0.48 -4.93 11.73
CA MET A 205 0.32 -3.69 11.79
C MET A 205 1.74 -3.93 12.33
N ALA A 206 1.89 -4.78 13.35
CA ALA A 206 3.19 -5.15 13.88
C ALA A 206 4.04 -5.94 12.88
N GLU A 207 3.43 -6.86 12.12
CA GLU A 207 4.10 -7.61 11.05
C GLU A 207 4.61 -6.65 9.95
N LEU A 208 3.77 -5.74 9.47
CA LEU A 208 4.13 -4.74 8.45
C LEU A 208 5.28 -3.84 8.92
N ALA A 209 5.22 -3.36 10.17
CA ALA A 209 6.28 -2.54 10.75
C ALA A 209 7.61 -3.30 10.87
N ALA A 210 7.57 -4.56 11.31
CA ALA A 210 8.76 -5.40 11.40
C ALA A 210 9.38 -5.67 10.03
N ASN A 211 8.56 -5.92 9.01
CA ASN A 211 9.03 -6.15 7.64
C ASN A 211 9.67 -4.88 7.05
N HIS A 212 9.04 -3.72 7.25
CA HIS A 212 9.59 -2.42 6.87
C HIS A 212 10.97 -2.17 7.52
N SER A 213 11.09 -2.39 8.83
CA SER A 213 12.35 -2.19 9.56
C SER A 213 13.48 -3.09 9.01
N ARG A 214 13.17 -4.35 8.68
CA ARG A 214 14.13 -5.24 8.01
C ARG A 214 14.57 -4.71 6.64
N ARG A 215 13.64 -4.21 5.83
CA ARG A 215 13.95 -3.61 4.52
C ARG A 215 14.80 -2.34 4.63
N MET A 216 14.54 -1.48 5.62
CA MET A 216 15.39 -0.30 5.88
C MET A 216 16.82 -0.72 6.27
N THR A 217 16.96 -1.74 7.12
CA THR A 217 18.26 -2.31 7.48
C THR A 217 19.00 -2.86 6.26
N GLN A 218 18.31 -3.53 5.34
CA GLN A 218 18.90 -4.04 4.08
C GLN A 218 19.36 -2.93 3.13
N LEU A 219 18.82 -1.71 3.25
CA LEU A 219 19.30 -0.52 2.54
C LEU A 219 20.47 0.18 3.27
N GLY A 220 20.92 -0.35 4.41
CA GLY A 220 21.94 0.29 5.25
C GLY A 220 21.42 1.48 6.05
N LEU A 221 20.10 1.58 6.22
CA LEU A 221 19.44 2.65 6.98
C LEU A 221 19.10 2.16 8.39
N THR A 222 19.19 3.06 9.38
CA THR A 222 18.67 2.78 10.71
C THR A 222 17.15 2.81 10.68
N GLY A 223 16.53 1.68 11.08
CA GLY A 223 15.09 1.55 11.28
C GLY A 223 14.53 2.47 12.36
#